data_AF-A0A5R2N0V2-F1
#
_entry.id   AF-A0A5R2N0V2-F1
#
_cell.length_a   1.000
_cell.length_b   1.000
_cell.length_c   1.000
_cell.angle_alpha   90.00
_cell.angle_beta   90.00
_cell.angle_gamma   90.00
#
_symmetry.space_group_name_H-M   'P 1'
#
loop_
_entity.id
_entity.type
_entity.pdbx_description
1 polymer ?
#
loop_
_entity_poly.entity_id
_entity_poly.type
_entity_poly.pdbx_seq_one_letter_code
_entity_poly.pdbx_strand_id
1 'polypeptide(L)'
;MYLSSLASSAGAATNPCEPEILRAADRYGVPAGILYAVGLTETGNKGSLQPNALNIEGKAVFPRSRTEALAAFANAQREGKTLIDLGCMQ
;
A
#
# COMPACT_ATOMS: atom_id res chain seq x y z
N MET A 1 -26.90 36.22 -16.98
CA MET A 1 -25.75 36.08 -16.06
C MET A 1 -25.89 34.73 -15.37
N TYR A 2 -25.26 33.68 -15.92
CA TYR A 2 -25.20 32.37 -15.26
C TYR A 2 -23.74 32.11 -14.90
N LEU A 3 -23.47 32.06 -13.60
CA LEU A 3 -22.16 31.78 -13.02
C LEU A 3 -21.86 30.29 -13.23
N SER A 4 -20.90 29.97 -14.09
CA SER A 4 -20.37 28.61 -14.22
C SER A 4 -19.32 28.40 -13.13
N SER A 5 -19.59 27.50 -12.18
CA SER A 5 -18.61 27.07 -11.19
C SER A 5 -17.69 26.03 -11.80
N LEU A 6 -16.38 26.32 -11.86
CA LEU A 6 -15.36 25.33 -12.13
C LEU A 6 -15.17 24.49 -10.86
N ALA A 7 -15.71 23.27 -10.85
CA ALA A 7 -15.36 22.29 -9.84
C ALA A 7 -13.89 21.89 -10.05
N SER A 8 -13.03 22.28 -9.12
CA SER A 8 -11.64 21.82 -9.08
C SER A 8 -11.64 20.36 -8.66
N SER A 9 -11.29 19.44 -9.56
CA SER A 9 -10.99 18.06 -9.20
C SER A 9 -9.69 18.07 -8.41
N ALA A 10 -9.81 18.15 -7.08
CA ALA A 10 -8.72 17.81 -6.20
C ALA A 10 -8.34 16.36 -6.51
N GLY A 11 -7.23 16.16 -7.22
CA GLY A 11 -6.68 14.84 -7.47
C GLY A 11 -6.32 14.23 -6.13
N ALA A 12 -7.23 13.44 -5.56
CA ALA A 12 -6.89 12.53 -4.48
C ALA A 12 -5.72 11.72 -5.01
N ALA A 13 -4.56 11.84 -4.38
CA ALA A 13 -3.40 11.05 -4.77
C ALA A 13 -3.83 9.59 -4.70
N THR A 14 -4.03 8.98 -5.87
CA THR A 14 -4.50 7.61 -5.97
C THR A 14 -3.53 6.74 -5.19
N ASN A 15 -4.07 5.91 -4.31
CA ASN A 15 -3.26 4.99 -3.55
C ASN A 15 -2.41 4.17 -4.54
N PRO A 16 -1.07 4.18 -4.43
CA PRO A 16 -0.22 3.52 -5.43
C PRO A 16 -0.38 2.00 -5.44
N CYS A 17 -1.09 1.41 -4.47
CA CYS A 17 -1.42 0.00 -4.43
C CYS A 17 -2.50 -0.42 -5.45
N GLU A 18 -3.42 0.47 -5.81
CA GLU A 18 -4.53 0.14 -6.71
C GLU A 18 -4.07 -0.27 -8.12
N PRO A 19 -3.18 0.49 -8.80
CA PRO A 19 -2.63 0.07 -10.09
C PRO A 19 -1.94 -1.30 -10.04
N GLU A 20 -1.26 -1.61 -8.94
CA GLU A 20 -0.56 -2.87 -8.73
C GLU A 20 -1.53 -4.05 -8.54
N ILE A 21 -2.62 -3.83 -7.79
CA ILE A 21 -3.73 -4.77 -7.64
C ILE A 21 -4.35 -5.09 -9.01
N LEU A 22 -4.67 -4.05 -9.80
CA LEU A 22 -5.29 -4.24 -11.11
C LEU A 22 -4.35 -4.96 -12.09
N ARG A 23 -3.05 -4.62 -12.08
CA ARG A 23 -2.05 -5.31 -12.90
C ARG A 23 -1.92 -6.78 -12.53
N ALA A 24 -1.93 -7.10 -11.23
CA ALA A 24 -1.86 -8.49 -10.77
C ALA A 24 -3.13 -9.27 -11.09
N ALA A 25 -4.30 -8.64 -10.92
CA ALA A 25 -5.60 -9.23 -11.27
C ALA A 25 -5.66 -9.64 -12.74
N ASP A 26 -5.28 -8.73 -13.64
CA ASP A 26 -5.22 -8.97 -15.08
C ASP A 26 -4.20 -10.07 -15.42
N ARG A 27 -2.97 -9.94 -14.91
CA ARG A 27 -1.88 -10.89 -15.20
C ARG A 27 -2.20 -12.33 -14.79
N TYR A 28 -2.88 -12.52 -13.68
CA TYR A 28 -3.10 -13.83 -13.08
C TYR A 28 -4.55 -14.33 -13.20
N GLY A 29 -5.45 -13.56 -13.83
CA GLY A 29 -6.86 -13.92 -13.97
C GLY A 29 -7.61 -14.00 -12.63
N VAL A 30 -7.14 -13.26 -11.61
CA VAL A 30 -7.76 -13.23 -10.27
C VAL A 30 -8.71 -12.04 -10.20
N PRO A 31 -9.95 -12.21 -9.70
CA PRO A 31 -10.85 -11.08 -9.48
C PRO A 31 -10.19 -10.00 -8.60
N ALA A 32 -10.16 -8.74 -9.09
CA ALA A 32 -9.51 -7.64 -8.38
C ALA A 32 -10.02 -7.47 -6.93
N GLY A 33 -11.31 -7.73 -6.69
CA GLY A 33 -11.90 -7.69 -5.35
C GLY A 33 -11.26 -8.66 -4.34
N ILE A 34 -10.75 -9.81 -4.81
CA ILE A 34 -10.02 -10.76 -3.95
C ILE A 34 -8.67 -10.14 -3.55
N LEU A 35 -7.92 -9.58 -4.52
CA LEU A 35 -6.64 -8.94 -4.23
C LEU A 35 -6.79 -7.69 -3.36
N TYR A 36 -7.90 -6.95 -3.50
CA TYR A 36 -8.26 -5.89 -2.57
C TYR A 36 -8.47 -6.40 -1.14
N ALA A 37 -9.22 -7.50 -0.98
CA ALA A 37 -9.46 -8.09 0.34
C ALA A 37 -8.17 -8.59 1.00
N VAL A 38 -7.29 -9.24 0.22
CA VAL A 38 -5.96 -9.67 0.67
C VAL A 38 -5.11 -8.45 1.06
N GLY A 39 -4.99 -7.45 0.19
CA GLY A 39 -4.20 -6.25 0.47
C GLY A 39 -4.66 -5.52 1.74
N LEU A 40 -5.99 -5.43 1.97
CA LEU A 40 -6.56 -4.84 3.18
C LEU A 40 -6.31 -5.68 4.44
N THR A 41 -6.12 -7.00 4.29
CA THR A 41 -5.80 -7.89 5.40
C THR A 41 -4.32 -7.78 5.78
N GLU A 42 -3.43 -7.79 4.77
CA GLU A 42 -1.97 -7.82 4.99
C GLU A 42 -1.40 -6.44 5.34
N THR A 43 -1.89 -5.40 4.67
CA THR A 43 -1.30 -4.04 4.72
C THR A 43 -2.32 -2.97 5.06
N GLY A 44 -3.57 -3.36 5.33
CA GLY A 44 -4.63 -2.43 5.66
C GLY A 44 -4.43 -1.78 7.03
N ASN A 45 -4.61 -0.47 7.08
CA ASN A 45 -4.72 0.26 8.33
C ASN A 45 -5.89 1.25 8.21
N LYS A 46 -6.80 1.20 9.19
CA LYS A 46 -8.05 2.00 9.20
C LYS A 46 -8.83 1.90 7.87
N GLY A 47 -8.89 0.71 7.29
CA GLY A 47 -9.65 0.45 6.05
C GLY A 47 -8.99 0.97 4.76
N SER A 48 -7.70 1.32 4.80
CA SER A 48 -6.96 1.79 3.62
C SER A 48 -5.65 1.03 3.45
N LEU A 49 -5.30 0.72 2.19
CA LEU A 49 -4.04 0.07 1.84
C LEU A 49 -2.85 0.96 2.18
N GLN A 50 -1.83 0.41 2.83
CA GLN A 50 -0.65 1.17 3.21
C GLN A 50 0.54 0.74 2.34
N PRO A 51 0.97 1.55 1.35
CA PRO A 51 2.01 1.14 0.40
C PRO A 51 3.40 0.97 1.02
N ASN A 52 3.57 1.50 2.23
CA ASN A 52 4.83 1.47 2.97
C ASN A 52 4.78 0.49 4.15
N ALA A 53 3.68 -0.26 4.33
CA ALA A 53 3.58 -1.22 5.43
C ALA A 53 4.69 -2.27 5.33
N LEU A 54 5.22 -2.63 6.50
CA LEU A 54 6.13 -3.77 6.63
C LEU A 54 5.55 -4.81 7.56
N ASN A 55 5.79 -6.07 7.24
CA ASN A 55 5.76 -7.17 8.18
C ASN A 55 7.21 -7.59 8.46
N ILE A 56 7.62 -7.47 9.71
CA ILE A 56 8.98 -7.79 10.18
C ILE A 56 8.85 -8.94 11.18
N GLU A 57 9.10 -10.18 10.75
CA GLU A 57 8.96 -11.40 11.57
C GLU A 57 7.60 -11.51 12.28
N GLY A 58 6.51 -11.18 11.58
CA GLY A 58 5.15 -11.17 12.11
C GLY A 58 4.73 -9.85 12.77
N LYS A 59 5.63 -8.87 12.89
CA LYS A 59 5.32 -7.55 13.45
C LYS A 59 4.98 -6.55 12.34
N ALA A 60 3.74 -6.06 12.38
CA ALA A 60 3.31 -4.97 11.51
C ALA A 60 3.97 -3.63 11.90
N VAL A 61 4.47 -2.91 10.90
CA VAL A 61 5.02 -1.56 11.02
C VAL A 61 4.39 -0.69 9.93
N PHE A 62 3.93 0.51 10.29
CA PHE A 62 3.25 1.44 9.38
C PHE A 62 3.99 2.79 9.29
N PRO A 63 5.11 2.85 8.55
CA PRO A 63 5.82 4.10 8.27
C PRO A 63 4.98 5.08 7.47
N ARG A 64 5.20 6.38 7.68
CA ARG A 64 4.44 7.45 7.04
C ARG A 64 4.96 7.82 5.66
N SER A 65 6.15 7.33 5.30
CA SER A 65 6.78 7.61 4.01
C SER A 65 7.65 6.45 3.53
N ARG A 66 7.96 6.45 2.23
CA ARG A 66 8.91 5.50 1.62
C ARG A 66 10.28 5.55 2.30
N THR A 67 10.76 6.75 2.65
CA THR A 67 12.05 6.93 3.33
C THR A 67 12.04 6.28 4.71
N GLU A 68 10.98 6.48 5.50
CA GLU A 68 10.83 5.82 6.80
C GLU A 68 10.74 4.29 6.66
N ALA A 69 10.06 3.78 5.63
CA ALA A 69 9.97 2.34 5.35
C ALA A 69 11.33 1.71 5.02
N LEU A 70 12.10 2.35 4.14
CA LEU A 70 13.44 1.89 3.79
C LEU A 70 14.40 1.93 4.99
N ALA A 71 14.27 2.95 5.85
CA ALA A 71 15.03 3.02 7.09
C ALA A 71 14.66 1.88 8.05
N ALA A 72 13.37 1.60 8.23
CA ALA A 72 12.89 0.49 9.06
C ALA A 72 13.38 -0.87 8.54
N PHE A 73 13.29 -1.08 7.22
CA PHE A 73 13.80 -2.28 6.55
C PHE A 73 15.31 -2.46 6.78
N ALA A 74 16.10 -1.42 6.52
CA ALA A 74 17.55 -1.47 6.70
C ALA A 74 17.96 -1.72 8.16
N ASN A 75 17.23 -1.12 9.11
CA ASN A 75 17.45 -1.37 10.54
C ASN A 75 17.17 -2.83 10.91
N ALA A 76 16.03 -3.38 10.46
CA ALA A 76 15.67 -4.78 10.69
C ALA A 76 16.70 -5.76 10.10
N GLN A 77 17.23 -5.48 8.92
CA GLN A 77 18.32 -6.27 8.34
C GLN A 77 19.59 -6.22 9.20
N ARG A 78 20.00 -5.03 9.68
CA ARG A 78 21.16 -4.91 10.57
C ARG A 78 20.98 -5.63 11.91
N GLU A 79 19.74 -5.76 12.36
CA GLU A 79 19.35 -6.54 13.54
C GLU A 79 19.35 -8.06 13.28
N GLY A 80 19.64 -8.50 12.05
CA GLY A 80 19.71 -9.93 11.68
C GLY A 80 18.37 -10.55 11.30
N LYS A 81 17.32 -9.75 11.13
CA LYS A 81 16.00 -10.24 10.73
C LYS A 81 16.01 -10.62 9.26
N THR A 82 15.42 -11.76 8.96
CA THR A 82 15.45 -12.36 7.61
C THR A 82 14.09 -12.42 6.93
N LEU A 83 13.00 -12.43 7.71
CA LEU A 83 11.63 -12.37 7.20
C LEU A 83 11.13 -10.92 7.27
N ILE A 84 11.30 -10.20 6.17
CA ILE A 84 10.92 -8.80 6.04
C ILE A 84 10.18 -8.59 4.71
N ASP A 85 8.93 -8.21 4.86
CA ASP A 85 7.96 -8.01 3.81
C ASP A 85 7.63 -6.51 3.76
N LEU A 86 7.73 -5.85 2.60
CA LEU A 86 7.42 -4.42 2.35
C LEU A 86 6.61 -4.18 1.04
N GLY A 87 5.36 -3.70 1.16
CA GLY A 87 4.53 -3.45 -0.03
C GLY A 87 3.03 -3.37 0.22
N CYS A 88 2.25 -3.42 -0.87
CA CYS A 88 0.80 -3.18 -0.92
C CYS A 88 -0.10 -4.41 -0.66
N MET A 89 0.47 -5.61 -0.73
CA MET A 89 -0.20 -6.90 -0.59
C MET A 89 0.84 -7.92 -0.11
N GLN A 90 1.53 -7.56 0.98
CA GLN A 90 2.72 -8.26 1.43
C GLN A 90 2.48 -9.70 1.86
#